data_AF-A0A7Y5AQD7-F1
#
_entry.id   AF-A0A7Y5AQD7-F1
#
_cell.length_a   1.000
_cell.length_b   1.000
_cell.length_c   1.000
_cell.angle_alpha   90.00
_cell.angle_beta   90.00
_cell.angle_gamma   90.00
#
_symmetry.space_group_name_H-M   'P 1'
#
loop_
_entity.id
_entity.type
_entity.pdbx_description
1 polymer ?
#
loop_
_entity_poly.entity_id
_entity_poly.type
_entity_poly.pdbx_seq_one_letter_code
_entity_poly.pdbx_strand_id
1 'polypeptide(L)'
;MNYSFELIEIYMSKMGIASFSALSREIPKLSQPNISEIKKAERHLTPEQGMFIAEKCGLDIGEVLVKLDIDRASTPKLKEEFTKVLKRLAGAVACISLIVGLMTTPASDDSSLAAS
;
A
#
# COMPACT_ATOMS: atom_id res chain seq x y z
N MET A 1 12.51 3.65 9.26
CA MET A 1 12.48 3.11 7.89
C MET A 1 11.57 4.02 7.08
N ASN A 2 11.95 4.41 5.87
CA ASN A 2 11.11 5.25 5.01
C ASN A 2 10.18 4.35 4.17
N TYR A 3 9.06 4.91 3.72
CA TYR A 3 8.03 4.14 3.01
C TYR A 3 8.54 3.61 1.66
N SER A 4 9.43 4.34 0.99
CA SER A 4 10.02 3.87 -0.27
C SER A 4 10.78 2.54 -0.11
N PHE A 5 11.52 2.38 0.99
CA PHE A 5 12.24 1.14 1.26
C PHE A 5 11.31 0.01 1.72
N GLU A 6 10.28 0.31 2.52
CA GLU A 6 9.23 -0.64 2.89
C GLU A 6 8.53 -1.21 1.64
N LEU A 7 8.20 -0.35 0.67
CA LEU A 7 7.55 -0.76 -0.58
C LEU A 7 8.44 -1.69 -1.42
N ILE A 8 9.76 -1.47 -1.39
CA ILE A 8 10.74 -2.39 -2.02
C ILE A 8 10.72 -3.75 -1.34
N GLU A 9 10.71 -3.82 -0.01
CA GLU A 9 10.68 -5.08 0.73
C GLU A 9 9.39 -5.86 0.48
N ILE A 10 8.25 -5.17 0.43
CA ILE A 10 6.96 -5.76 0.05
C ILE A 10 7.05 -6.39 -1.35
N TYR A 11 7.62 -5.67 -2.32
CA TYR A 11 7.79 -6.19 -3.68
C TYR A 11 8.71 -7.41 -3.71
N MET A 12 9.86 -7.34 -3.04
CA MET A 12 10.82 -8.44 -2.99
C MET A 12 10.19 -9.69 -2.36
N SER A 13 9.45 -9.52 -1.27
CA SER A 13 8.74 -10.61 -0.59
C SER A 13 7.68 -11.24 -1.50
N LYS A 14 6.84 -10.41 -2.15
CA LYS A 14 5.77 -10.88 -3.04
C LYS A 14 6.29 -11.62 -4.28
N MET A 15 7.43 -11.17 -4.83
CA MET A 15 8.03 -11.74 -6.04
C MET A 15 9.09 -12.82 -5.77
N GLY A 16 9.40 -13.12 -4.51
CA GLY A 16 10.45 -14.08 -4.15
C GLY A 16 11.86 -13.65 -4.55
N ILE A 17 12.13 -12.33 -4.59
CA ILE A 17 13.42 -11.78 -4.98
C ILE A 17 14.36 -11.74 -3.78
N ALA A 18 15.44 -12.51 -3.82
CA ALA A 18 16.38 -12.64 -2.71
C ALA A 18 17.51 -11.59 -2.68
N SER A 19 17.67 -10.76 -3.72
CA SER A 19 18.78 -9.80 -3.80
C SER A 19 18.40 -8.49 -4.48
N PHE A 20 19.01 -7.39 -4.04
CA PHE A 20 18.87 -6.08 -4.68
C PHE A 20 19.43 -6.03 -6.10
N SER A 21 20.37 -6.92 -6.43
CA SER A 21 20.88 -7.09 -7.78
C SER A 21 19.79 -7.58 -8.73
N ALA A 22 19.06 -8.62 -8.34
CA ALA A 22 17.91 -9.10 -9.10
C ALA A 22 16.80 -8.05 -9.17
N LEU A 23 16.50 -7.36 -8.05
CA LEU A 23 15.50 -6.30 -7.99
C LEU A 23 15.74 -5.19 -9.03
N SER A 24 17.01 -4.77 -9.21
CA SER A 24 17.37 -3.70 -10.15
C SER A 24 17.10 -4.02 -11.63
N ARG A 25 16.83 -5.30 -11.95
CA ARG A 25 16.44 -5.74 -13.30
C ARG A 25 14.93 -5.73 -13.52
N GLU A 26 14.17 -5.79 -12.43
CA GLU A 26 12.70 -5.90 -12.44
C GLU A 26 12.03 -4.54 -12.43
N ILE A 27 12.50 -3.62 -11.57
CA ILE A 27 11.88 -2.30 -11.42
C ILE A 27 12.50 -1.32 -12.42
N PRO A 28 11.70 -0.69 -13.30
CA PRO A 28 12.21 0.26 -14.28
C PRO A 28 13.00 1.41 -13.62
N LYS A 29 14.17 1.72 -14.18
CA LYS A 29 15.03 2.84 -13.75
C LYS A 29 15.48 2.77 -12.27
N LEU A 30 15.42 1.60 -11.65
CA LEU A 30 15.92 1.37 -10.29
C LEU A 30 17.29 0.68 -10.36
N SER A 31 18.34 1.36 -9.89
CA SER A 31 19.70 0.80 -9.82
C SER A 31 20.07 0.42 -8.38
N GLN A 32 21.10 -0.42 -8.20
CA GLN A 32 21.60 -0.74 -6.85
C GLN A 32 22.06 0.49 -6.04
N PRO A 33 22.75 1.49 -6.63
CA PRO A 33 23.03 2.75 -5.94
C PRO A 33 21.74 3.44 -5.45
N ASN A 34 20.72 3.54 -6.31
CA ASN A 34 19.43 4.14 -5.93
C ASN A 34 18.81 3.41 -4.74
N ILE A 35 18.86 2.07 -4.72
CA ILE A 35 18.32 1.27 -3.61
C ILE A 35 19.08 1.58 -2.30
N SER A 36 20.40 1.75 -2.37
CA SER A 36 21.22 2.09 -1.20
C SER A 36 20.89 3.49 -0.66
N GLU A 37 20.70 4.48 -1.53
CA GLU A 37 20.26 5.83 -1.16
C GLU A 37 18.84 5.82 -0.59
N ILE A 38 17.94 5.02 -1.18
CA ILE A 38 16.58 4.83 -0.68
C ILE A 38 16.61 4.22 0.72
N LYS A 39 17.44 3.22 0.98
CA LYS A 39 17.58 2.63 2.33
C LYS A 39 18.00 3.67 3.38
N LYS A 40 18.80 4.67 2.98
CA LYS A 40 19.24 5.78 3.84
C LYS A 40 18.24 6.94 3.92
N ALA A 41 17.11 6.87 3.19
CA ALA A 41 16.14 7.96 3.04
C ALA A 41 16.73 9.23 2.39
N GLU A 42 17.85 9.12 1.67
CA GLU A 42 18.44 10.22 0.89
C GLU A 42 17.74 10.39 -0.47
N ARG A 43 17.03 9.33 -0.89
CA ARG A 43 16.23 9.25 -2.11
C ARG A 43 14.91 8.55 -1.82
N HIS A 44 13.89 8.85 -2.60
CA HIS A 44 12.61 8.14 -2.57
C HIS A 44 12.32 7.52 -3.94
N LEU A 45 11.44 6.53 -3.97
CA LEU A 45 10.91 6.00 -5.23
C LEU A 45 10.20 7.12 -6.00
N THR A 46 10.27 7.02 -7.33
CA THR A 46 9.45 7.85 -8.22
C THR A 46 8.00 7.38 -8.22
N PRO A 47 7.01 8.25 -8.53
CA PRO A 47 5.62 7.86 -8.64
C PRO A 47 5.41 6.67 -9.60
N GLU A 48 6.12 6.65 -10.72
CA GLU A 48 6.03 5.58 -11.72
C GLU A 48 6.55 4.25 -11.19
N GLN A 49 7.63 4.27 -10.39
CA GLN A 49 8.13 3.07 -9.73
C GLN A 49 7.18 2.59 -8.62
N GLY A 50 6.60 3.52 -7.87
CA GLY A 50 5.57 3.20 -6.86
C GLY A 50 4.35 2.55 -7.48
N MET A 51 3.84 3.12 -8.58
CA MET A 51 2.71 2.58 -9.35
C MET A 51 3.03 1.19 -9.90
N PHE A 52 4.21 0.98 -10.49
CA PHE A 52 4.65 -0.32 -10.97
C PHE A 52 4.64 -1.38 -9.86
N ILE A 53 5.19 -1.06 -8.68
CA ILE A 53 5.20 -1.98 -7.54
C ILE A 53 3.77 -2.25 -7.06
N ALA A 54 2.94 -1.22 -6.95
CA ALA A 54 1.57 -1.33 -6.47
C ALA A 54 0.73 -2.28 -7.34
N GLU A 55 0.79 -2.10 -8.67
CA GLU A 55 0.11 -2.96 -9.63
C GLU A 55 0.55 -4.42 -9.51
N LYS A 56 1.86 -4.65 -9.44
CA LYS A 56 2.42 -5.99 -9.35
C LYS A 56 2.11 -6.67 -8.01
N CYS A 57 1.95 -5.90 -6.94
CA CYS A 57 1.63 -6.42 -5.61
C CYS A 57 0.14 -6.49 -5.32
N GLY A 58 -0.73 -5.95 -6.18
CA GLY A 58 -2.17 -5.83 -5.92
C GLY A 58 -2.48 -4.87 -4.75
N LEU A 59 -1.69 -3.80 -4.61
CA LEU A 59 -1.91 -2.74 -3.63
C LEU A 59 -2.75 -1.63 -4.25
N ASP A 60 -3.44 -0.84 -3.42
CA ASP A 60 -4.12 0.36 -3.88
C ASP A 60 -3.09 1.41 -4.35
N ILE A 61 -3.12 1.72 -5.64
CA ILE A 61 -2.16 2.63 -6.27
C ILE A 61 -2.25 4.03 -5.63
N GLY A 62 -3.46 4.51 -5.35
CA GLY A 62 -3.67 5.83 -4.77
C GLY A 62 -3.06 5.95 -3.37
N GLU A 63 -3.28 4.95 -2.52
CA GLU A 63 -2.69 4.86 -1.19
C GLU A 63 -1.17 4.81 -1.24
N VAL A 64 -0.59 4.02 -2.16
CA VAL A 64 0.87 3.95 -2.35
C VAL A 64 1.44 5.31 -2.74
N LEU A 65 0.83 5.99 -3.72
CA LEU A 65 1.29 7.31 -4.17
C LEU A 65 1.20 8.36 -3.06
N VAL A 66 0.09 8.40 -2.31
CA VAL A 66 -0.06 9.32 -1.18
C VAL A 66 0.97 9.05 -0.09
N LYS A 67 1.24 7.77 0.23
CA LYS A 67 2.27 7.41 1.22
C LYS A 67 3.68 7.78 0.76
N LEU A 68 4.00 7.67 -0.54
CA LEU A 68 5.26 8.17 -1.09
C LEU A 68 5.40 9.69 -0.95
N ASP A 69 4.32 10.44 -1.17
CA ASP A 69 4.31 11.90 -0.97
C ASP A 69 4.42 12.30 0.51
N ILE A 70 3.79 11.55 1.42
CA ILE A 70 3.97 11.72 2.88
C ILE A 70 5.43 11.51 3.28
N ASP A 71 6.06 10.47 2.73
CA ASP A 71 7.45 10.12 3.03
C ASP A 71 8.40 11.25 2.57
N ARG A 72 8.16 11.80 1.37
CA ARG A 72 8.93 12.89 0.74
C ARG A 72 8.68 14.27 1.36
N ALA A 73 7.51 14.51 1.94
CA ALA A 73 7.14 15.82 2.46
C ALA A 73 8.16 16.35 3.50
N SER A 74 8.70 17.54 3.28
CA SER A 74 9.76 18.11 4.13
C SER A 74 9.27 18.66 5.46
N THR A 75 7.97 18.96 5.58
CA THR A 75 7.42 19.59 6.79
C THR A 75 6.43 18.68 7.51
N PRO A 76 6.39 18.70 8.85
CA PRO A 76 5.44 17.90 9.62
C PRO A 76 4.00 18.27 9.31
N LYS A 77 3.69 19.56 9.05
CA LYS A 77 2.35 20.01 8.67
C LYS A 77 1.87 19.38 7.36
N LEU A 78 2.74 19.32 6.36
CA LEU A 78 2.38 18.71 5.07
C LEU A 78 2.14 17.20 5.22
N LYS A 79 2.98 16.50 6.00
CA LYS A 79 2.76 15.08 6.35
C LYS A 79 1.41 14.86 7.02
N GLU A 80 1.05 15.73 7.96
CA GLU A 80 -0.22 15.65 8.69
C GLU A 80 -1.42 15.81 7.76
N GLU A 81 -1.40 16.78 6.85
CA GLU A 81 -2.50 17.01 5.90
C GLU A 81 -2.68 15.83 4.93
N PHE A 82 -1.61 15.29 4.35
CA PHE A 82 -1.71 14.08 3.53
C PHE A 82 -2.22 12.88 4.33
N THR A 83 -1.76 12.72 5.58
CA THR A 83 -2.22 11.64 6.47
C THR A 83 -3.73 11.78 6.78
N LYS A 84 -4.22 13.01 6.98
CA LYS A 84 -5.66 13.27 7.19
C LYS A 84 -6.47 12.88 5.97
N VAL A 85 -6.02 13.23 4.77
CA VAL A 85 -6.67 12.86 3.50
C VAL A 85 -6.75 11.34 3.38
N LEU A 86 -5.63 10.64 3.59
CA LEU A 86 -5.59 9.18 3.51
C LEU A 86 -6.54 8.52 4.52
N LYS A 87 -6.55 8.99 5.78
CA LYS A 87 -7.45 8.47 6.82
C LYS A 87 -8.94 8.69 6.49
N ARG A 88 -9.30 9.83 5.90
CA ARG A 88 -10.68 10.10 5.49
C ARG A 88 -11.13 9.13 4.38
N LEU A 89 -10.27 8.87 3.40
CA LEU A 89 -10.54 7.90 2.35
C LEU A 89 -10.68 6.48 2.91
N ALA A 90 -9.73 6.04 3.74
CA ALA A 90 -9.78 4.73 4.38
C ALA A 90 -11.05 4.55 5.25
N GLY A 91 -11.43 5.57 6.02
CA GLY A 91 -12.65 5.56 6.83
C GLY A 91 -13.92 5.47 5.99
N ALA A 92 -14.00 6.21 4.87
CA ALA A 92 -15.13 6.13 3.96
C ALA A 92 -15.28 4.74 3.34
N VAL A 93 -14.17 4.14 2.87
CA VAL A 93 -14.16 2.78 2.32
C VAL A 93 -14.58 1.76 3.38
N ALA A 94 -14.07 1.87 4.61
CA ALA A 94 -14.45 0.98 5.71
C ALA A 94 -15.95 1.05 6.03
N CYS A 95 -16.53 2.26 6.12
CA CYS A 95 -17.96 2.45 6.34
C CYS A 95 -18.80 1.81 5.22
N ILE A 96 -18.41 2.02 3.95
CA ILE A 96 -19.12 1.42 2.80
C ILE A 96 -19.05 -0.11 2.87
N SER A 97 -17.86 -0.67 3.11
CA SER A 97 -17.67 -2.13 3.22
C SER A 97 -18.49 -2.75 4.35
N LEU A 98 -18.62 -2.08 5.50
CA LEU A 98 -19.46 -2.54 6.60
C LEU A 98 -20.95 -2.53 6.23
N ILE A 99 -21.44 -1.46 5.59
CA ILE A 99 -22.84 -1.37 5.16
C ILE A 99 -23.13 -2.47 4.14
N VAL A 100 -22.26 -2.67 3.15
CA VAL A 100 -22.42 -3.75 2.15
C VAL A 100 -22.40 -5.11 2.83
N GLY A 101 -21.47 -5.36 3.76
CA GLY A 101 -21.40 -6.63 4.50
C GLY A 101 -22.66 -6.94 5.30
N LEU A 102 -23.26 -5.92 5.96
CA LEU A 102 -24.51 -6.09 6.71
C LEU A 102 -25.72 -6.36 5.80
N MET A 103 -25.71 -5.89 4.56
CA MET A 103 -26.79 -6.11 3.60
C MET A 103 -26.69 -7.48 2.90
N THR A 104 -25.52 -8.10 2.90
CA THR A 104 -25.28 -9.39 2.23
C THR A 104 -25.21 -10.59 3.17
N THR A 105 -25.28 -10.39 4.49
CA THR A 105 -25.46 -11.51 5.43
C THR A 105 -26.85 -12.12 5.24
N PRO A 106 -26.98 -13.37 4.75
CA PRO A 106 -28.26 -14.05 4.76
C PRO A 106 -28.69 -14.20 6.22
N ALA A 107 -29.91 -13.76 6.54
CA ALA A 107 -30.52 -14.05 7.83
C ALA A 107 -30.49 -15.58 8.00
N SER A 108 -29.84 -16.06 9.04
CA SER A 108 -29.89 -17.47 9.40
C SER A 108 -31.35 -17.84 9.65
N ASP A 109 -31.95 -18.59 8.71
CA ASP A 109 -33.28 -19.18 8.86
C ASP A 109 -33.24 -20.18 10.03
N ASP A 110 -33.59 -19.71 11.23
CA ASP A 110 -34.00 -20.56 12.34
C ASP A 110 -35.38 -21.15 12.02
N SER A 111 -35.41 -22.24 11.28
CA SER A 111 -36.60 -23.09 11.17
C SER A 111 -36.23 -24.58 11.19
N SER A 112 -35.62 -25.01 12.31
CA SER A 112 -35.48 -26.43 12.68
C SER A 112 -36.34 -26.84 13.90
N LEU A 113 -37.36 -26.06 14.27
CA LEU A 113 -38.36 -26.43 15.28
C LEU A 113 -39.76 -26.59 14.67
N ALA A 114 -39.99 -27.70 13.97
CA ALA A 114 -41.34 -28.22 13.71
C ALA A 114 -41.29 -29.70 13.28
N ALA A 115 -40.70 -30.56 14.12
CA ALA A 115 -40.91 -32.00 14.03
C ALA A 115 -40.80 -32.61 15.43
N SER A 116 -41.92 -32.61 16.15
CA SER A 116 -42.17 -33.43 17.34
C SER A 116 -43.65 -33.78 17.35
#